data_AF-K2DU32-F1
#
_entry.id   AF-K2DU32-F1
#
_cell.length_a   1.000
_cell.length_b   1.000
_cell.length_c   1.000
_cell.angle_alpha   90.00
_cell.angle_beta   90.00
_cell.angle_gamma   90.00
#
_symmetry.space_group_name_H-M   'P 1'
#
loop_
_entity.id
_entity.type
_entity.pdbx_description
1 polymer ?
#
loop_
_entity_poly.entity_id
_entity_poly.type
_entity_poly.pdbx_seq_one_letter_code
_entity_poly.pdbx_strand_id
1 'polypeptide(L)'
;MNKNQGFTLMELVIFIVIMGILAASILTSFNTVLRGTGRTNYQTSATGYAVKCLEWFLGQRSLVGFNNISCNTTVPNFCTVPSGYTITTNVSCAESYYGDTGNYKTITATVSGDLGGANLSTIIANY
;
A
#
# COMPACT_ATOMS: atom_id res chain seq x y z
N MET A 1 -4.98 -23.55 63.22
CA MET A 1 -4.39 -22.24 63.52
C MET A 1 -4.18 -21.52 62.19
N ASN A 2 -5.13 -20.66 61.82
CA ASN A 2 -5.18 -20.05 60.49
C ASN A 2 -4.18 -18.89 60.43
N LYS A 3 -3.17 -19.01 59.56
CA LYS A 3 -2.23 -17.92 59.26
C LYS A 3 -2.99 -16.85 58.48
N ASN A 4 -3.39 -15.77 59.15
CA ASN A 4 -3.73 -14.53 58.48
C ASN A 4 -2.45 -13.98 57.82
N GLN A 5 -2.23 -14.35 56.55
CA GLN A 5 -1.21 -13.75 55.69
C GLN A 5 -1.76 -12.41 55.19
N GLY A 6 -1.64 -11.37 56.02
CA GLY A 6 -1.95 -10.01 55.62
C GLY A 6 -0.94 -9.51 54.59
N PHE A 7 -1.45 -8.88 53.53
CA PHE A 7 -0.67 -8.22 52.48
C PHE A 7 0.37 -7.30 53.12
N THR A 8 1.65 -7.54 52.87
CA THR A 8 2.69 -6.68 53.45
C THR A 8 2.80 -5.39 52.64
N LEU A 9 3.14 -4.26 53.29
CA LEU A 9 3.39 -3.02 52.57
C LEU A 9 4.49 -3.19 51.51
N MET A 10 5.49 -4.01 51.81
CA MET A 10 6.58 -4.34 50.89
C MET A 10 6.09 -5.14 49.66
N GLU A 11 5.16 -6.07 49.84
CA GLU A 11 4.52 -6.82 48.75
C GLU A 11 3.75 -5.88 47.80
N LEU A 12 3.02 -4.91 48.34
CA LEU A 12 2.33 -3.89 47.55
C LEU A 12 3.31 -3.00 46.77
N VAL A 13 4.41 -2.59 47.39
CA VAL A 13 5.45 -1.78 46.72
C VAL A 13 6.11 -2.56 45.58
N ILE A 14 6.50 -3.82 45.83
CA ILE A 14 7.10 -4.68 44.80
C ILE A 14 6.10 -4.91 43.64
N PHE A 15 4.83 -5.13 43.95
CA PHE A 15 3.79 -5.28 42.94
C PHE A 15 3.66 -4.04 42.05
N ILE A 16 3.63 -2.84 42.62
CA ILE A 16 3.56 -1.58 41.86
C ILE A 16 4.80 -1.39 40.98
N VAL A 17 5.99 -1.72 41.49
CA VAL A 17 7.24 -1.61 40.71
C VAL A 17 7.21 -2.55 39.51
N ILE A 18 6.82 -3.81 39.70
CA ILE A 18 6.72 -4.79 38.61
C ILE A 18 5.66 -4.33 37.58
N MET A 19 4.50 -3.88 38.04
CA MET A 19 3.45 -3.36 37.16
C MET A 19 3.89 -2.12 36.38
N GLY A 20 4.67 -1.22 37.00
CA GLY A 20 5.22 -0.03 36.33
C GLY A 20 6.19 -0.38 35.21
N ILE A 21 7.07 -1.37 35.42
CA ILE A 21 8.01 -1.85 34.39
C ILE A 21 7.24 -2.50 33.23
N LEU A 22 6.24 -3.34 33.54
CA LEU A 22 5.39 -3.97 32.53
C LEU A 22 4.64 -2.91 31.71
N ALA A 23 3.99 -1.95 32.36
CA ALA A 23 3.24 -0.89 31.68
C ALA A 23 4.15 -0.04 30.75
N ALA A 24 5.36 0.29 31.18
CA ALA A 24 6.32 1.04 30.37
C ALA A 24 6.72 0.29 29.09
N SER A 25 6.98 -1.01 29.18
CA SER A 25 7.34 -1.84 28.02
C SER A 25 6.19 -2.04 27.02
N ILE A 26 4.96 -2.13 27.51
CA ILE A 26 3.77 -2.21 26.65
C ILE A 26 3.54 -0.89 25.92
N LEU A 27 3.72 0.24 26.60
CA LEU A 27 3.51 1.56 26.02
C LEU A 27 4.48 1.86 24.86
N THR A 28 5.75 1.47 24.98
CA THR A 28 6.73 1.65 23.89
C THR A 28 6.40 0.77 22.68
N SER A 29 5.96 -0.46 22.93
CA SER A 29 5.53 -1.41 21.89
C SER A 29 4.30 -0.89 21.13
N PHE A 30 3.28 -0.41 21.84
CA PHE A 30 2.08 0.18 21.22
C PHE A 30 2.38 1.43 20.38
N ASN A 31 3.23 2.34 20.87
CA ASN A 31 3.62 3.51 20.10
C ASN A 31 4.33 3.15 18.79
N THR A 32 5.15 2.10 18.80
CA THR A 32 5.86 1.64 17.59
C THR A 32 4.88 1.06 16.57
N VAL A 33 3.94 0.23 17.02
CA VAL A 33 2.92 -0.39 16.15
C VAL A 33 1.96 0.67 15.57
N LEU A 34 1.47 1.60 16.39
CA LEU A 34 0.53 2.65 15.96
C LEU A 34 1.14 3.60 14.92
N ARG A 35 2.45 3.86 14.98
CA ARG A 35 3.14 4.65 13.94
C ARG A 35 3.28 3.89 12.63
N GLY A 36 3.37 2.56 12.69
CA GLY A 36 3.45 1.69 11.50
C GLY A 36 2.12 1.56 10.77
N THR A 37 1.00 1.44 11.48
CA THR A 37 -0.33 1.18 10.90
C THR A 37 -0.87 2.32 10.04
N GLY A 38 -0.53 3.58 10.35
CA GLY A 38 -0.90 4.71 9.50
C GLY A 38 -0.32 4.58 8.09
N ARG A 39 0.97 4.21 7.98
CA ARG A 39 1.69 4.10 6.71
C ARG A 39 1.17 2.97 5.83
N THR A 40 0.82 1.83 6.41
CA THR A 40 0.26 0.69 5.67
C THR A 40 -1.10 1.02 5.04
N ASN A 41 -1.93 1.82 5.71
CA ASN A 41 -3.22 2.26 5.15
C ASN A 41 -3.04 3.18 3.93
N TYR A 42 -2.09 4.12 3.99
CA TYR A 42 -1.81 5.01 2.87
C TYR A 42 -1.21 4.28 1.66
N GLN A 43 -0.33 3.30 1.91
CA GLN A 43 0.21 2.45 0.85
C GLN A 43 -0.87 1.56 0.22
N THR A 44 -1.76 0.97 1.03
CA THR A 44 -2.87 0.14 0.53
C THR A 44 -3.88 0.95 -0.27
N SER A 45 -4.11 2.21 0.11
CA SER A 45 -4.95 3.12 -0.67
C SER A 45 -4.29 3.48 -1.99
N ALA A 46 -2.99 3.83 -1.98
CA ALA A 46 -2.23 4.14 -3.18
C ALA A 46 -2.18 2.97 -4.18
N THR A 47 -1.98 1.74 -3.70
CA THR A 47 -2.02 0.55 -4.55
C THR A 47 -3.43 0.32 -5.10
N GLY A 48 -4.48 0.51 -4.29
CA GLY A 48 -5.86 0.42 -4.76
C GLY A 48 -6.19 1.39 -5.89
N TYR A 49 -5.69 2.63 -5.85
CA TYR A 49 -5.86 3.58 -6.94
C TYR A 49 -5.08 3.19 -8.20
N ALA A 50 -3.83 2.71 -8.04
CA ALA A 50 -3.03 2.22 -9.15
C ALA A 50 -3.70 1.02 -9.84
N VAL A 51 -4.21 0.05 -9.07
CA VAL A 51 -4.91 -1.13 -9.59
C VAL A 51 -6.14 -0.74 -10.39
N LYS A 52 -7.01 0.14 -9.87
CA LYS A 52 -8.19 0.63 -10.60
C LYS A 52 -7.81 1.24 -11.95
N CYS A 53 -6.68 1.96 -12.00
CA CYS A 53 -6.19 2.56 -13.22
C CYS A 53 -5.75 1.48 -14.24
N LEU A 54 -5.01 0.47 -13.79
CA LEU A 54 -4.57 -0.65 -14.63
C LEU A 54 -5.73 -1.54 -15.12
N GLU A 55 -6.71 -1.82 -14.26
CA GLU A 55 -7.90 -2.62 -14.60
C GLU A 55 -8.67 -2.02 -15.76
N TRP A 56 -8.77 -0.69 -15.83
CA TRP A 56 -9.40 -0.05 -16.97
C TRP A 56 -8.59 -0.24 -18.25
N PHE A 57 -7.26 -0.17 -18.23
CA PHE A 57 -6.47 -0.42 -19.44
C PHE A 57 -6.65 -1.85 -19.93
N LEU A 58 -6.76 -2.82 -19.01
CA LEU A 58 -7.15 -4.19 -19.33
C LEU A 58 -8.56 -4.26 -19.93
N GLY A 59 -9.52 -3.49 -19.39
CA GLY A 59 -10.86 -3.34 -19.95
C GLY A 59 -10.89 -2.72 -21.34
N GLN A 60 -10.11 -1.64 -21.58
CA GLN A 60 -10.00 -1.01 -22.89
C GLN A 60 -9.40 -1.96 -23.92
N ARG A 61 -8.42 -2.77 -23.53
CA ARG A 61 -7.90 -3.81 -24.41
C ARG A 61 -9.03 -4.75 -24.86
N SER A 62 -9.93 -5.13 -23.96
CA SER A 62 -11.09 -5.97 -24.29
C SER A 62 -12.10 -5.26 -25.21
N LEU A 63 -12.33 -3.96 -25.01
CA LEU A 63 -13.37 -3.20 -25.72
C LEU A 63 -12.92 -2.65 -27.09
N VAL A 64 -11.74 -2.04 -27.15
CA VAL A 64 -11.22 -1.36 -28.35
C VAL A 64 -10.09 -2.15 -29.02
N GLY A 65 -9.58 -3.20 -28.40
CA GLY A 65 -8.48 -4.01 -28.93
C GLY A 65 -7.09 -3.44 -28.64
N PHE A 66 -6.07 -4.27 -28.82
CA PHE A 66 -4.67 -3.97 -28.47
C PHE A 66 -4.10 -2.74 -29.22
N ASN A 67 -4.39 -2.63 -30.52
CA ASN A 67 -3.83 -1.56 -31.37
C ASN A 67 -4.34 -0.17 -31.01
N ASN A 68 -5.57 -0.07 -30.47
CA ASN A 68 -6.20 1.20 -30.14
C ASN A 68 -5.79 1.76 -28.77
N ILE A 69 -5.02 1.02 -27.97
CA ILE A 69 -4.41 1.56 -26.76
C ILE A 69 -3.23 2.45 -27.15
N SER A 70 -3.36 3.76 -26.96
CA SER A 70 -2.32 4.73 -27.26
C SER A 70 -1.11 4.60 -26.34
N CYS A 71 0.07 4.80 -26.91
CA CYS A 71 1.37 4.78 -26.24
C CYS A 71 1.66 6.14 -25.61
N ASN A 72 0.76 6.61 -24.74
CA ASN A 72 0.88 7.93 -24.15
C ASN A 72 1.08 7.85 -22.64
N THR A 73 1.57 8.96 -22.10
CA THR A 73 1.70 9.19 -20.66
C THR A 73 0.52 10.00 -20.10
N THR A 74 -0.52 10.21 -20.91
CA THR A 74 -1.68 10.99 -20.51
C THR A 74 -2.51 10.18 -19.54
N VAL A 75 -2.65 10.69 -18.32
CA VAL A 75 -3.52 10.11 -17.30
C VAL A 75 -4.96 10.19 -17.79
N PRO A 76 -5.65 9.06 -17.96
CA PRO A 76 -7.04 9.10 -18.36
C PRO A 76 -7.93 9.70 -17.26
N ASN A 77 -9.02 10.38 -17.64
CA ASN A 77 -9.92 11.04 -16.70
C ASN A 77 -10.56 10.14 -15.65
N PHE A 78 -10.61 8.81 -15.85
CA PHE A 78 -11.14 7.89 -14.84
C PHE A 78 -10.09 7.51 -13.78
N CYS A 79 -8.80 7.68 -14.06
CA CYS A 79 -7.73 7.56 -13.09
C CYS A 79 -7.67 8.84 -12.23
N THR A 80 -8.75 9.13 -11.50
CA THR A 80 -8.77 10.22 -10.53
C THR A 80 -8.36 9.71 -9.16
N VAL A 81 -7.55 10.49 -8.46
CA VAL A 81 -7.18 10.24 -7.07
C VAL A 81 -7.67 11.39 -6.18
N PRO A 82 -8.01 11.13 -4.90
CA PRO A 82 -8.36 12.19 -3.96
C PRO A 82 -7.19 13.15 -3.69
N SER A 83 -7.49 14.33 -3.14
CA SER A 83 -6.47 15.30 -2.73
C SER A 83 -5.43 14.68 -1.80
N GLY A 84 -4.15 14.96 -2.06
CA GLY A 84 -3.01 14.37 -1.33
C GLY A 84 -2.33 13.21 -2.07
N TYR A 85 -2.90 12.78 -3.20
CA TYR A 85 -2.29 11.84 -4.13
C TYR A 85 -2.19 12.46 -5.54
N THR A 86 -1.19 12.04 -6.28
CA THR A 86 -0.99 12.32 -7.70
C THR A 86 -0.78 11.00 -8.41
N ILE A 87 -1.49 10.77 -9.49
CA ILE A 87 -1.30 9.57 -10.32
C ILE A 87 -0.69 9.97 -11.65
N THR A 88 0.24 9.17 -12.13
CA THR A 88 0.83 9.25 -13.45
C THR A 88 0.73 7.87 -14.09
N THR A 89 0.47 7.82 -15.39
CA THR A 89 0.40 6.58 -16.16
C THR A 89 1.39 6.67 -17.30
N ASN A 90 2.07 5.57 -17.59
CA ASN A 90 2.96 5.46 -18.73
C ASN A 90 2.64 4.17 -19.47
N VAL A 91 2.28 4.29 -20.76
CA VAL A 91 2.08 3.15 -21.65
C VAL A 91 3.29 3.03 -22.59
N SER A 92 4.16 2.07 -22.30
CA SER A 92 5.29 1.72 -23.17
C SER A 92 4.85 0.70 -24.22
N CYS A 93 4.99 1.06 -25.50
CA CYS A 93 4.62 0.21 -26.64
C CYS A 93 5.79 -0.42 -27.38
N ALA A 94 7.02 -0.11 -26.96
CA ALA A 94 8.24 -0.64 -27.56
C ALA A 94 8.81 -1.82 -26.77
N GLU A 95 7.98 -2.47 -25.95
CA GLU A 95 8.43 -3.51 -25.03
C GLU A 95 8.59 -4.83 -25.78
N SER A 96 9.83 -5.34 -25.81
CA SER A 96 10.13 -6.70 -26.25
C SER A 96 9.89 -7.65 -25.08
N TYR A 97 8.99 -8.62 -25.25
CA TYR A 97 8.79 -9.68 -24.27
C TYR A 97 9.13 -11.02 -24.91
N TYR A 98 10.09 -11.75 -24.32
CA TYR A 98 10.63 -13.00 -24.88
C TYR A 98 11.12 -12.91 -26.34
N GLY A 99 11.64 -11.75 -26.76
CA GLY A 99 12.17 -11.54 -28.12
C GLY A 99 11.12 -11.20 -29.17
N ASP A 100 9.83 -11.17 -28.80
CA ASP A 100 8.75 -10.70 -29.66
C ASP A 100 8.49 -9.21 -29.41
N THR A 101 8.53 -8.42 -30.47
CA THR A 101 8.44 -6.95 -30.44
C THR A 101 7.15 -6.51 -31.14
N GLY A 102 6.40 -5.64 -30.47
CA GLY A 102 5.16 -5.08 -31.01
C GLY A 102 3.88 -5.82 -30.62
N ASN A 103 3.98 -7.01 -30.03
CA ASN A 103 2.83 -7.73 -29.46
C ASN A 103 2.62 -7.47 -27.96
N TYR A 104 3.42 -6.61 -27.33
CA TYR A 104 3.30 -6.33 -25.91
C TYR A 104 3.33 -4.82 -25.65
N LYS A 105 2.50 -4.40 -24.70
CA LYS A 105 2.48 -3.05 -24.14
C LYS A 105 2.58 -3.15 -22.64
N THR A 106 3.53 -2.43 -22.03
CA THR A 106 3.65 -2.35 -20.57
C THR A 106 3.01 -1.05 -20.12
N ILE A 107 2.00 -1.16 -19.26
CA ILE A 107 1.37 0.00 -18.63
C ILE A 107 1.86 0.08 -17.21
N THR A 108 2.41 1.23 -16.85
CA THR A 108 2.88 1.54 -15.52
C THR A 108 2.01 2.64 -14.92
N ALA A 109 1.36 2.35 -13.80
CA ALA A 109 0.62 3.33 -13.01
C ALA A 109 1.44 3.65 -11.76
N THR A 110 1.85 4.91 -11.63
CA THR A 110 2.58 5.42 -10.48
C THR A 110 1.70 6.40 -9.71
N VAL A 111 1.31 6.01 -8.50
CA VAL A 111 0.63 6.87 -7.54
C VAL A 111 1.66 7.36 -6.54
N SER A 112 1.78 8.68 -6.41
CA SER A 112 2.64 9.35 -5.44
C SER A 112 1.81 10.21 -4.50
N GLY A 113 2.24 10.37 -3.25
CA GLY A 113 1.56 11.21 -2.27
C GLY A 113 2.44 11.40 -1.04
N ASP A 114 2.15 12.42 -0.23
CA ASP A 114 2.99 12.86 0.89
C ASP A 114 3.18 11.77 1.98
N LEU A 115 2.29 10.79 2.01
CA LEU A 115 2.22 9.76 3.06
C LEU A 115 2.46 8.33 2.54
N GLY A 116 2.59 8.15 1.21
CA GLY A 116 2.79 6.85 0.59
C GLY A 116 2.63 6.87 -0.92
N GLY A 117 3.34 5.96 -1.60
CA GLY A 117 3.28 5.79 -3.04
C GLY A 117 3.24 4.33 -3.45
N ALA A 118 2.77 4.08 -4.66
CA ALA A 118 2.71 2.77 -5.28
C ALA A 118 3.14 2.91 -6.75
N ASN A 119 3.99 1.99 -7.20
CA ASN A 119 4.32 1.84 -8.61
C ASN A 119 3.95 0.43 -9.02
N LEU A 120 2.99 0.33 -9.93
CA LEU A 120 2.47 -0.95 -10.39
C LEU A 120 2.51 -1.00 -11.91
N SER A 121 3.02 -2.09 -12.46
CA SER A 121 3.06 -2.33 -13.88
C SER A 121 2.27 -3.58 -14.25
N THR A 122 1.65 -3.54 -15.43
CA THR A 122 1.00 -4.68 -16.04
C THR A 122 1.37 -4.76 -17.51
N ILE A 123 1.39 -5.98 -18.04
CA ILE A 123 1.68 -6.24 -19.45
C ILE A 123 0.38 -6.63 -20.14
N ILE A 124 0.09 -5.97 -21.25
CA ILE A 124 -0.98 -6.33 -22.16
C ILE A 124 -0.35 -6.93 -23.40
N ALA A 125 -0.63 -8.20 -23.66
CA ALA A 125 -0.23 -8.88 -24.89
C ALA A 125 -1.24 -8.64 -26.02
N ASN A 126 -0.85 -8.88 -27.27
CA ASN A 126 -1.71 -9.03 -28.43
C ASN A 126 -1.98 -10.53 -28.61
N TYR A 127 -3.20 -10.98 -28.33
CA TYR A 127 -3.65 -12.36 -28.58
C TYR A 127 -4.93 -12.31 -29.41
#